data_AF-U1P977-F1
#
_entry.id   AF-U1P977-F1
#
_cell.length_a   1.000
_cell.length_b   1.000
_cell.length_c   1.000
_cell.angle_alpha   90.00
_cell.angle_beta   90.00
_cell.angle_gamma   90.00
#
_symmetry.space_group_name_H-M   'P 1'
#
loop_
_entity.id
_entity.type
_entity.pdbx_description
1 polymer ?
#
loop_
_entity_poly.entity_id
_entity_poly.type
_entity_poly.pdbx_seq_one_letter_code
_entity_poly.pdbx_strand_id
1 'polypeptide(L)'
;MHAWGAVTGVDGQQTAITQHAESDLAEVTLRPVDGHGDGATPTLTLWGDWVETAAVLAPAMELAAYGVTRDDYQGQRGYATTADARVIVEPSFIIDVTKIRE
;
A
#
# COMPACT_ATOMS: atom_id res chain seq x y z
N MET A 1 -10.64 -4.62 0.87
CA MET A 1 -9.51 -4.65 1.81
C MET A 1 -8.80 -3.31 1.74
N HIS A 2 -8.17 -2.88 2.83
CA HIS A 2 -7.46 -1.61 2.91
C HIS A 2 -6.15 -1.78 3.71
N ALA A 3 -5.18 -0.92 3.40
CA ALA A 3 -3.91 -0.80 4.11
C ALA A 3 -3.72 0.67 4.48
N TRP A 4 -3.38 0.95 5.73
CA TRP A 4 -3.17 2.31 6.22
C TRP A 4 -2.03 2.33 7.23
N GLY A 5 -1.13 3.28 7.08
CA GLY A 5 0.00 3.43 7.99
C GLY A 5 0.90 4.61 7.65
N ALA A 6 1.87 4.84 8.52
CA ALA A 6 2.97 5.74 8.25
C ALA A 6 4.02 5.03 7.37
N VAL A 7 4.50 5.71 6.34
CA VAL A 7 5.57 5.24 5.47
C VAL A 7 6.86 5.16 6.25
N THR A 8 7.51 4.00 6.23
CA THR A 8 8.84 3.79 6.83
C THR A 8 9.93 3.63 5.80
N GLY A 9 9.58 3.22 4.58
CA GLY A 9 10.50 3.05 3.47
C GLY A 9 9.75 3.11 2.15
N VAL A 10 10.42 3.61 1.12
CA VAL A 10 9.96 3.63 -0.27
C VAL A 10 11.10 3.09 -1.11
N ASP A 11 10.88 1.94 -1.74
CA ASP A 11 11.72 1.48 -2.83
C ASP A 11 11.13 2.03 -4.13
N GLY A 12 11.95 2.75 -4.88
CA GLY A 12 11.52 3.51 -6.06
C GLY A 12 11.01 2.62 -7.20
N GLN A 13 10.69 3.24 -8.34
CA GLN A 13 10.22 2.49 -9.50
C GLN A 13 11.24 1.43 -9.95
N GLN A 14 10.77 0.19 -10.03
CA GLN A 14 11.45 -0.97 -10.56
C GLN A 14 10.60 -1.59 -11.66
N THR A 15 11.23 -2.08 -12.73
CA THR A 15 10.50 -2.81 -13.78
C THR A 15 10.56 -4.29 -13.47
N ALA A 16 9.40 -4.91 -13.25
CA ALA A 16 9.27 -6.35 -13.06
C ALA A 16 8.85 -7.02 -14.37
N ILE A 17 9.58 -8.08 -14.73
CA ILE A 17 9.21 -8.93 -15.86
C ILE A 17 8.34 -10.05 -15.33
N THR A 18 7.04 -9.97 -15.57
CA THR A 18 6.14 -11.10 -15.30
C THR A 18 6.03 -11.96 -16.56
N GLN A 19 5.67 -13.22 -16.40
CA GLN A 19 5.52 -14.19 -17.49
C GLN A 19 4.52 -13.80 -18.60
N HIS A 20 3.74 -12.73 -18.41
CA HIS A 20 2.74 -12.24 -19.36
C HIS A 20 2.85 -10.75 -19.71
N ALA A 21 3.68 -9.96 -19.02
CA ALA A 21 3.94 -8.55 -19.33
C ALA A 21 5.12 -8.00 -18.52
N GLU A 22 5.84 -7.02 -19.09
CA GLU A 22 6.67 -6.10 -18.31
C GLU A 22 5.74 -5.12 -17.60
N SER A 23 5.87 -4.99 -16.29
CA SER A 23 5.08 -4.09 -15.47
C SER A 23 5.98 -3.32 -14.52
N ASP A 24 5.81 -2.00 -14.46
CA ASP A 24 6.44 -1.19 -13.44
C ASP A 24 5.77 -1.42 -12.08
N LEU A 25 6.62 -1.46 -11.05
CA LEU A 25 6.22 -1.54 -9.65
C LEU A 25 7.05 -0.59 -8.78
N ALA A 26 6.51 -0.25 -7.62
CA ALA A 26 7.25 0.36 -6.52
C ALA A 26 6.78 -0.25 -5.19
N GLU A 27 7.66 -0.33 -4.20
CA GLU A 27 7.33 -0.94 -2.91
C GLU A 27 7.34 0.10 -1.79
N VAL A 28 6.30 0.11 -0.98
CA VAL A 28 6.16 1.03 0.16
C VAL A 28 6.00 0.23 1.43
N THR A 29 6.90 0.38 2.38
CA THR A 29 6.77 -0.25 3.70
C THR A 29 5.95 0.64 4.61
N LEU A 30 4.90 0.07 5.20
CA LEU A 30 4.01 0.79 6.10
C LEU A 30 4.19 0.30 7.54
N ARG A 31 4.25 1.25 8.48
CA ARG A 31 3.98 1.01 9.89
C ARG A 31 2.50 1.29 10.14
N PRO A 32 1.69 0.27 10.49
CA PRO A 32 0.28 0.47 10.75
C PRO A 32 0.05 1.47 11.88
N VAL A 33 -1.02 2.26 11.74
CA VAL A 33 -1.50 3.13 12.82
C VAL A 33 -2.25 2.27 13.84
N ASP A 34 -2.07 2.54 15.14
CA ASP A 34 -2.59 1.70 16.23
C ASP A 34 -4.07 1.33 16.05
N GLY A 35 -4.39 0.02 16.13
CA GLY A 35 -5.75 -0.51 15.97
C GLY A 35 -6.18 -0.83 14.53
N HIS A 36 -5.31 -0.59 13.53
CA HIS A 36 -5.49 -1.03 12.14
C HIS A 36 -4.48 -2.13 11.77
N GLY A 37 -4.98 -3.31 11.35
CA GLY A 37 -4.17 -4.49 10.99
C GLY A 37 -3.75 -5.37 12.18
N ASP A 38 -3.24 -6.58 11.92
CA ASP A 38 -2.79 -7.51 12.99
C ASP A 38 -1.34 -7.22 13.46
N GLY A 39 -0.94 -5.95 13.54
CA GLY A 39 0.35 -5.51 14.11
C GLY A 39 1.63 -5.81 13.32
N ALA A 40 1.59 -6.42 12.13
CA ALA A 40 2.77 -6.50 11.26
C ALA A 40 2.91 -5.25 10.40
N THR A 41 4.13 -4.95 9.96
CA THR A 41 4.46 -3.90 8.98
C THR A 41 4.30 -4.44 7.56
N PRO A 42 3.16 -4.19 6.87
CA PRO A 42 2.98 -4.73 5.54
C PRO A 42 3.78 -3.93 4.50
N THR A 43 4.17 -4.62 3.43
CA THR A 43 4.62 -3.98 2.19
C THR A 43 3.41 -3.73 1.29
N LEU A 44 3.28 -2.52 0.76
CA LEU A 44 2.33 -2.16 -0.28
C LEU A 44 3.07 -2.05 -1.61
N THR A 45 2.78 -2.95 -2.53
CA THR A 45 3.29 -2.92 -3.91
C THR A 45 2.34 -2.07 -4.77
N LEU A 46 2.85 -0.96 -5.27
CA LEU A 46 2.21 -0.09 -6.24
C LEU A 46 2.47 -0.64 -7.63
N TRP A 47 1.44 -0.81 -8.44
CA TRP A 47 1.53 -1.36 -9.79
C TRP A 47 0.99 -0.36 -10.82
N GLY A 48 1.63 -0.31 -11.99
CA GLY A 48 1.19 0.52 -13.12
C GLY A 48 1.15 2.01 -12.76
N ASP A 49 0.03 2.68 -13.00
CA ASP A 49 -0.13 4.13 -12.78
C ASP A 49 0.14 4.55 -11.31
N TRP A 50 0.01 3.62 -10.35
CA TRP A 50 0.26 3.93 -8.95
C TRP A 50 1.75 4.12 -8.62
N VAL A 51 2.65 3.61 -9.46
CA VAL A 51 4.10 3.68 -9.26
C VAL A 51 4.59 5.12 -9.14
N GLU A 52 3.99 6.05 -9.88
CA GLU A 52 4.32 7.48 -9.80
C GLU A 52 4.10 8.06 -8.40
N THR A 53 3.21 7.47 -7.61
CA THR A 53 2.96 7.89 -6.22
C THR A 53 4.21 7.70 -5.34
N ALA A 54 5.06 6.70 -5.64
CA ALA A 54 6.31 6.49 -4.93
C ALA A 54 7.26 7.69 -5.02
N ALA A 55 7.20 8.46 -6.12
CA ALA A 55 8.08 9.62 -6.33
C ALA A 55 7.76 10.80 -5.39
N VAL A 56 6.53 10.88 -4.87
CA VAL A 56 6.10 11.94 -3.95
C VAL A 56 6.05 11.48 -2.50
N LEU A 57 6.28 10.19 -2.23
CA LEU A 57 6.25 9.62 -0.89
C LEU A 57 7.60 9.79 -0.18
N ALA A 58 7.52 10.21 1.08
CA ALA A 58 8.66 10.28 1.97
C ALA A 58 8.40 9.50 3.26
N PRO A 59 9.44 9.01 3.94
CA PRO A 59 9.30 8.46 5.29
C PRO A 59 8.59 9.44 6.23
N ALA A 60 7.80 8.89 7.14
CA ALA A 60 6.91 9.58 8.08
C ALA A 60 5.63 10.21 7.48
N MET A 61 5.46 10.24 6.15
CA MET A 61 4.16 10.56 5.56
C MET A 61 3.14 9.45 5.87
N GLU A 62 1.87 9.82 5.96
CA GLU A 62 0.78 8.86 6.13
C GLU A 62 0.22 8.44 4.78
N LEU A 63 -0.07 7.16 4.60
CA LEU A 63 -0.61 6.61 3.36
C LEU A 63 -1.77 5.67 3.66
N ALA A 64 -2.88 5.85 2.95
CA ALA A 64 -4.00 4.92 2.96
C ALA A 64 -4.32 4.42 1.56
N ALA A 65 -4.42 3.10 1.42
CA ALA A 65 -4.77 2.41 0.19
C ALA A 65 -6.05 1.59 0.39
N TYR A 66 -7.01 1.77 -0.49
CA TYR A 66 -8.30 1.07 -0.49
C TYR A 66 -8.47 0.28 -1.78
N GLY A 67 -9.20 -0.85 -1.71
CA GLY A 67 -9.40 -1.71 -2.89
C GLY A 67 -8.16 -2.53 -3.26
N VAL A 68 -7.21 -2.65 -2.33
CA VAL A 68 -6.00 -3.48 -2.50
C VAL A 68 -6.32 -4.96 -2.37
N THR A 69 -5.47 -5.79 -2.97
CA THR A 69 -5.50 -7.25 -2.82
C THR A 69 -4.36 -7.71 -1.92
N ARG A 70 -4.55 -8.83 -1.22
CA ARG A 70 -3.48 -9.44 -0.42
C ARG A 70 -2.45 -10.08 -1.36
N ASP A 71 -1.19 -9.78 -1.12
CA ASP A 71 -0.05 -10.28 -1.89
C ASP A 71 1.08 -10.64 -0.91
N ASP A 72 0.98 -11.83 -0.31
CA ASP A 72 1.99 -12.28 0.64
C ASP A 72 3.22 -12.80 -0.14
N TYR A 73 4.38 -12.18 0.06
CA TYR A 73 5.63 -12.57 -0.59
C TYR A 73 6.63 -13.11 0.42
N GLN A 74 7.22 -14.28 0.15
CA GLN A 74 8.16 -14.96 1.05
C GLN A 74 7.71 -15.07 2.53
N GLY A 75 6.40 -15.26 2.75
CA GLY A 75 5.82 -15.38 4.10
C GLY A 75 5.68 -14.04 4.84
N GLN A 76 6.01 -12.93 4.21
CA GLN A 76 5.75 -11.57 4.70
C GLN A 76 4.39 -11.11 4.18
N ARG A 77 3.61 -10.46 5.04
CA ARG A 77 2.30 -9.95 4.66
C ARG A 77 2.45 -8.74 3.75
N GLY A 78 1.76 -8.76 2.62
CA GLY A 78 1.79 -7.65 1.67
C GLY A 78 0.42 -7.38 1.07
N TYR A 79 0.34 -6.22 0.44
CA TYR A 79 -0.81 -5.77 -0.32
C TYR A 79 -0.33 -5.26 -1.67
N ALA A 80 -1.16 -5.45 -2.70
CA ALA A 80 -0.90 -4.91 -4.03
C ALA A 80 -2.05 -4.00 -4.45
N THR A 81 -1.73 -2.88 -5.09
CA THR A 81 -2.73 -2.04 -5.74
C THR A 81 -3.27 -2.71 -6.99
N THR A 82 -4.56 -2.53 -7.24
CA THR A 82 -5.24 -2.91 -8.48
C THR A 82 -5.59 -1.66 -9.28
N ALA A 83 -6.10 -1.83 -10.51
CA ALA A 83 -6.59 -0.71 -11.30
C ALA A 83 -7.72 0.09 -10.61
N ASP A 84 -8.54 -0.59 -9.80
CA ASP A 84 -9.65 0.02 -9.04
C ASP A 84 -9.24 0.53 -7.65
N ALA A 85 -7.95 0.39 -7.30
CA ALA A 85 -7.47 0.85 -6.00
C ALA A 85 -7.58 2.38 -5.88
N ARG A 86 -7.53 2.87 -4.64
CA ARG A 86 -7.40 4.30 -4.34
C ARG A 86 -6.28 4.47 -3.34
N VAL A 87 -5.26 5.24 -3.70
CA VAL A 87 -4.15 5.60 -2.82
C VAL A 87 -4.28 7.07 -2.44
N ILE A 88 -4.26 7.34 -1.13
CA ILE A 88 -4.35 8.68 -0.56
C ILE A 88 -3.09 8.94 0.25
N VAL A 89 -2.40 10.02 -0.11
CA VAL A 89 -1.19 10.50 0.55
C VAL A 89 -1.56 11.61 1.54
N GLU A 90 -1.02 11.55 2.75
CA GLU A 90 -1.27 12.46 3.86
C GLU A 90 -2.77 12.76 4.10
N PRO A 91 -3.59 11.74 4.36
CA PRO A 91 -4.98 11.95 4.71
C PRO A 91 -5.10 12.75 6.01
N SER A 92 -5.97 13.76 6.02
CA SER A 92 -6.21 14.59 7.21
C SER A 92 -7.06 13.88 8.27
N PHE A 93 -7.91 12.93 7.86
CA PHE A 93 -8.63 12.01 8.74
C PHE A 93 -9.14 10.80 7.95
N ILE A 94 -9.24 9.65 8.61
CA ILE A 94 -9.81 8.41 8.06
C ILE A 94 -10.86 7.88 9.02
N ILE A 95 -12.01 7.50 8.46
CA ILE A 95 -13.12 6.88 9.20
C ILE A 95 -13.39 5.52 8.57
N ASP A 96 -13.16 4.45 9.34
CA ASP A 96 -13.54 3.11 8.96
C ASP A 96 -14.98 2.82 9.40
N VAL A 97 -15.91 2.96 8.46
CA VAL A 97 -17.33 2.65 8.70
C VAL A 97 -17.63 1.14 8.66
N THR A 98 -16.68 0.29 8.22
CA THR A 98 -16.94 -1.16 8.06
C THR A 98 -17.02 -1.91 9.38
N LYS A 99 -16.50 -1.33 10.47
CA LYS A 99 -16.62 -1.88 11.83
C LYS A 99 -17.93 -1.51 12.51
N ILE A 100 -18.74 -0.63 11.92
CA ILE A 100 -20.06 -0.28 12.43
C ILE A 100 -21.06 -1.29 11.83
N ARG A 101 -21.30 -2.38 12.55
CA ARG A 101 -22.47 -3.24 12.34
C ARG A 101 -23.30 -3.20 13.62
N GLU A 102 -24.52 -2.69 13.50
CA GLU A 102 -25.60 -2.83 14.50
C GLU A 102 -26.30 -4.17 14.29
#